data_AF-Q9HIE1-F1
#
_entry.id   AF-Q9HIE1-F1
#
_cell.length_a   1.000
_cell.length_b   1.000
_cell.length_c   1.000
_cell.angle_alpha   90.00
_cell.angle_beta   90.00
_cell.angle_gamma   90.00
#
_symmetry.space_group_name_H-M   'P 1'
#
loop_
_entity.id
_entity.type
_entity.pdbx_description
1 polymer ?
#
loop_
_entity_poly.entity_id
_entity_poly.type
_entity_poly.pdbx_seq_one_letter_code
_entity_poly.pdbx_strand_id
1 'polypeptide(L)'
;MPGGSYGCVKMAEDTLNRTGHIPTVTNIARGAGYCAYYARLSEAIGIRRFFDYSIDHYSGKGKTIHKILGLSALKLLPGSPNEETIRNTVKEVVSENQELFENDKSFKESREGVQDLAVFLLNSLISNLDRICRLLGVDKEEIYPIVEQQLIDYDLHMRGIPDLILESMEKKKAIVVEWKTYGQNEMKYEEAQAIAYSLLEASRLGLNDRKAAVLGDRISRNIDVIPVVIKANIKASLGPHPFLADDFSEESYRDFSYLVDDVILEAEHLTLLVSDTRSFGGGNNKLCYTDMSWGGKHYKVNMLRLTPDQLFKGSPSKQEKWPCRTKNGNSFCNLMEPCKFYFGRPLYEQDDVERDMWLLRFKVFENKERSLSVYRAIYDIFKLYRNSSYEEDAMTHFRKGRGFLYSPGDFPTKINDAPLIQIKNYEKSRVELLDKLEIPDSRSLQLRGIRKLRNFEKDNKISFVVPSGRTVLLTIMDSWNPLLSISMFGIIFEVDSSEDQIEYDIRIPSTILDFQMIIFMSYLNVKKPTNILMFEVGVDLTQMELNSINELQRTLKKRENEGELKLNKDELEKESKTEEQLIESEGKEIEKEGIEYAESEGLLETLASLVKRSAKKDEGKPI
;
A
#
# COMPACT_ATOMS: atom_id res chain seq x y z
N MET A 1 -26.39 -29.02 9.06
CA MET A 1 -25.33 -28.25 8.38
C MET A 1 -24.20 -29.23 8.10
N PRO A 2 -23.62 -29.38 6.88
CA PRO A 2 -22.73 -28.35 6.30
C PRO A 2 -22.48 -28.51 4.76
N GLY A 3 -23.14 -27.70 3.91
CA GLY A 3 -22.80 -27.64 2.46
C GLY A 3 -22.41 -26.24 2.01
N GLY A 4 -23.05 -25.21 2.57
CA GLY A 4 -22.81 -23.81 2.24
C GLY A 4 -21.51 -23.23 2.84
N SER A 5 -21.09 -23.68 4.03
CA SER A 5 -19.89 -23.12 4.68
C SER A 5 -18.60 -23.47 3.93
N TYR A 6 -18.44 -24.73 3.49
CA TYR A 6 -17.27 -25.18 2.75
C TYR A 6 -17.13 -24.47 1.39
N GLY A 7 -18.25 -24.30 0.67
CA GLY A 7 -18.26 -23.58 -0.60
C GLY A 7 -17.87 -22.10 -0.46
N CYS A 8 -18.25 -21.46 0.66
CA CYS A 8 -17.89 -20.06 0.87
C CYS A 8 -16.46 -19.85 1.36
N VAL A 9 -15.94 -20.75 2.21
CA VAL A 9 -14.53 -20.74 2.62
C VAL A 9 -13.64 -20.90 1.39
N LYS A 10 -13.93 -21.89 0.54
CA LYS A 10 -13.18 -22.08 -0.71
C LYS A 10 -13.24 -20.85 -1.63
N MET A 11 -14.40 -20.20 -1.72
CA MET A 11 -14.53 -18.96 -2.50
C MET A 11 -13.67 -17.81 -1.95
N ALA A 12 -13.58 -17.69 -0.63
CA ALA A 12 -12.70 -16.72 0.01
C ALA A 12 -11.23 -17.04 -0.30
N GLU A 13 -10.80 -18.28 -0.09
CA GLU A 13 -9.44 -18.76 -0.40
C GLU A 13 -9.08 -18.54 -1.88
N ASP A 14 -9.96 -18.93 -2.80
CA ASP A 14 -9.76 -18.75 -4.24
C ASP A 14 -9.67 -17.26 -4.61
N THR A 15 -10.41 -16.38 -3.92
CA THR A 15 -10.35 -14.93 -4.16
C THR A 15 -9.02 -14.35 -3.65
N LEU A 16 -8.66 -14.64 -2.40
CA LEU A 16 -7.41 -14.19 -1.77
C LEU A 16 -6.19 -14.64 -2.57
N ASN A 17 -6.19 -15.87 -3.08
CA ASN A 17 -5.08 -16.43 -3.85
C ASN A 17 -4.96 -15.88 -5.28
N ARG A 18 -5.94 -15.12 -5.78
CA ARG A 18 -6.00 -14.71 -7.20
C ARG A 18 -6.10 -13.22 -7.41
N THR A 19 -6.63 -12.48 -6.44
CA THR A 19 -6.79 -11.04 -6.56
C THR A 19 -5.44 -10.32 -6.68
N GLY A 20 -5.43 -9.28 -7.51
CA GLY A 20 -4.37 -8.28 -7.57
C GLY A 20 -4.49 -7.19 -6.49
N HIS A 21 -5.65 -7.08 -5.83
CA HIS A 21 -5.87 -6.09 -4.77
C HIS A 21 -5.12 -6.41 -3.50
N ILE A 22 -4.55 -5.37 -2.89
CA ILE A 22 -3.91 -5.44 -1.58
C ILE A 22 -4.25 -4.17 -0.79
N PRO A 23 -4.84 -4.30 0.42
CA PRO A 23 -5.16 -3.17 1.28
C PRO A 23 -3.91 -2.56 1.93
N THR A 24 -4.03 -1.29 2.30
CA THR A 24 -2.96 -0.55 2.95
C THR A 24 -2.79 -0.92 4.42
N VAL A 25 -1.55 -1.03 4.91
CA VAL A 25 -1.23 -1.29 6.33
C VAL A 25 -1.90 -0.27 7.24
N THR A 26 -1.96 1.00 6.85
CA THR A 26 -2.64 2.03 7.65
C THR A 26 -4.11 1.67 7.90
N ASN A 27 -4.83 1.18 6.90
CA ASN A 27 -6.24 0.77 7.07
C ASN A 27 -6.37 -0.55 7.83
N ILE A 28 -5.50 -1.52 7.57
CA ILE A 28 -5.44 -2.78 8.33
C ILE A 28 -5.24 -2.50 9.82
N ALA A 29 -4.25 -1.67 10.16
CA ALA A 29 -3.93 -1.30 11.52
C ALA A 29 -5.08 -0.55 12.22
N ARG A 30 -5.78 0.32 11.48
CA ARG A 30 -7.00 0.98 11.96
C ARG A 30 -8.14 0.00 12.20
N GLY A 31 -8.28 -1.03 11.37
CA GLY A 31 -9.31 -2.06 11.55
C GLY A 31 -9.04 -2.95 12.75
N ALA A 32 -7.82 -3.48 12.86
CA ALA A 32 -7.38 -4.34 13.96
C ALA A 32 -7.32 -3.60 15.30
N GLY A 33 -6.71 -2.40 15.33
CA GLY A 33 -6.43 -1.68 16.58
C GLY A 33 -7.43 -0.58 16.95
N TYR A 34 -8.45 -0.28 16.13
CA TYR A 34 -9.36 0.84 16.41
C TYR A 34 -10.82 0.66 16.02
N CYS A 35 -11.16 0.36 14.76
CA CYS A 35 -12.53 0.14 14.31
C CYS A 35 -12.56 -0.44 12.89
N ALA A 36 -13.05 -1.67 12.72
CA ALA A 36 -13.20 -2.29 11.39
C ALA A 36 -14.11 -1.49 10.44
N TYR A 37 -15.14 -0.80 10.95
CA TYR A 37 -15.95 0.08 10.09
C TYR A 37 -15.18 1.29 9.58
N TYR A 38 -14.23 1.81 10.36
CA TYR A 38 -13.36 2.91 9.89
C TYR A 38 -12.52 2.42 8.71
N ALA A 39 -11.84 1.28 8.88
CA ALA A 39 -11.00 0.69 7.84
C ALA A 39 -11.80 0.39 6.56
N ARG A 40 -13.01 -0.17 6.69
CA ARG A 40 -13.89 -0.42 5.56
C ARG A 40 -14.34 0.85 4.82
N LEU A 41 -14.69 1.92 5.54
CA LEU A 41 -15.03 3.21 4.90
C LEU A 41 -13.83 3.76 4.14
N SER A 42 -12.65 3.65 4.74
CA SER A 42 -11.45 4.17 4.14
C SER A 42 -10.98 3.37 2.93
N GLU A 43 -10.99 2.03 2.99
CA GLU A 43 -10.38 1.17 1.98
C GLU A 43 -11.37 0.80 0.87
N ALA A 44 -12.60 0.41 1.22
CA ALA A 44 -13.57 -0.13 0.26
C ALA A 44 -14.64 0.87 -0.20
N ILE A 45 -14.80 2.00 0.50
CA ILE A 45 -15.75 3.05 0.11
C ILE A 45 -15.03 4.28 -0.46
N GLY A 46 -13.77 4.52 -0.08
CA GLY A 46 -13.01 5.70 -0.49
C GLY A 46 -13.35 6.95 0.32
N ILE A 47 -13.54 6.82 1.64
CA ILE A 47 -13.84 7.98 2.50
C ILE A 47 -12.57 8.47 3.20
N ARG A 48 -11.84 9.37 2.53
CA ARG A 48 -10.78 10.18 3.15
C ARG A 48 -10.69 11.55 2.51
N ARG A 49 -10.01 12.47 3.18
CA ARG A 49 -9.59 13.75 2.60
C ARG A 49 -8.47 13.51 1.59
N PHE A 50 -8.53 14.18 0.43
CA PHE A 50 -7.55 14.05 -0.67
C PHE A 50 -6.08 14.08 -0.19
N PHE A 51 -5.76 14.96 0.75
CA PHE A 51 -4.41 15.09 1.33
C PHE A 51 -3.92 13.85 2.11
N ASP A 52 -4.82 13.09 2.76
CA ASP A 52 -4.48 11.88 3.53
C ASP A 52 -4.28 10.64 2.62
N TYR A 53 -4.76 10.67 1.37
CA TYR A 53 -4.57 9.56 0.43
C TYR A 53 -3.12 9.43 -0.01
N SER A 54 -2.50 10.56 -0.28
CA SER A 54 -1.17 10.57 -0.87
C SER A 54 -0.03 10.26 0.11
N ILE A 55 -0.28 10.37 1.42
CA ILE A 55 0.68 10.02 2.49
C ILE A 55 0.85 8.50 2.63
N ASP A 56 -0.21 7.72 2.40
CA ASP A 56 -0.19 6.26 2.57
C ASP A 56 0.28 5.48 1.33
N HIS A 57 0.35 6.14 0.17
CA HIS A 57 0.65 5.48 -1.13
C HIS A 57 2.05 5.80 -1.66
N TYR A 58 2.73 6.81 -1.12
CA TYR A 58 4.03 7.28 -1.61
C TYR A 58 5.00 7.59 -0.47
N SER A 59 6.23 7.07 -0.61
CA SER A 59 7.36 7.39 0.25
C SER A 59 7.64 8.89 0.19
N GLY A 60 7.80 9.56 1.33
CA GLY A 60 8.14 10.98 1.38
C GLY A 60 6.97 11.94 1.28
N LYS A 61 5.76 11.53 1.66
CA LYS A 61 4.67 12.48 1.98
C LYS A 61 4.40 12.67 3.46
N GLY A 62 5.13 11.95 4.32
CA GLY A 62 5.16 12.24 5.75
C GLY A 62 5.51 13.71 6.00
N LYS A 63 5.03 14.24 7.13
CA LYS A 63 5.44 15.55 7.67
C LYS A 63 6.97 15.67 7.56
N THR A 64 7.51 16.85 7.21
CA THR A 64 8.96 17.11 7.06
C THR A 64 9.87 16.38 8.05
N ILE A 65 9.42 16.22 9.30
CA ILE A 65 10.12 15.42 10.30
C ILE A 65 10.43 13.97 9.90
N HIS A 66 9.51 13.20 9.31
CA HIS A 66 9.77 11.80 8.92
C HIS A 66 10.86 11.73 7.84
N LYS A 67 10.83 12.66 6.87
CA LYS A 67 11.89 12.79 5.86
C LYS A 67 13.25 13.07 6.48
N ILE A 68 13.31 13.99 7.44
CA ILE A 68 14.53 14.31 8.18
C ILE A 68 15.01 13.08 8.97
N LEU A 69 14.11 12.37 9.66
CA LEU A 69 14.43 11.15 10.41
C LEU A 69 15.02 10.07 9.51
N GLY A 70 14.38 9.81 8.36
CA GLY A 70 14.82 8.81 7.38
C GLY A 70 16.20 9.11 6.81
N LEU A 71 16.42 10.31 6.26
CA LEU A 71 17.72 10.69 5.69
C LEU A 71 18.82 10.75 6.76
N SER A 72 18.50 11.19 7.97
CA SER A 72 19.46 11.19 9.08
C SER A 72 19.81 9.78 9.51
N ALA A 73 18.84 8.86 9.54
CA ALA A 73 19.09 7.46 9.87
C ALA A 73 20.03 6.78 8.86
N LEU A 74 19.88 7.05 7.56
CA LEU A 74 20.81 6.57 6.51
C LEU A 74 22.25 7.06 6.72
N LYS A 75 22.43 8.28 7.23
CA LYS A 75 23.76 8.87 7.51
C LYS A 75 24.35 8.40 8.84
N LEU A 76 23.51 8.17 9.85
CA LEU A 76 23.94 7.88 11.23
C LEU A 76 24.16 6.38 11.48
N LEU A 77 23.51 5.50 10.72
CA LEU A 77 23.49 4.06 10.98
C LEU A 77 24.15 3.24 9.84
N PRO A 78 24.86 2.15 10.17
CA PRO A 78 25.18 1.67 11.52
C PRO A 78 26.18 2.57 12.26
N GLY A 79 25.91 2.89 13.53
CA GLY A 79 26.77 3.76 14.32
C GLY A 79 26.20 4.09 15.70
N SER A 80 27.06 4.50 16.62
CA SER A 80 26.70 4.97 17.97
C SER A 80 26.98 6.46 18.13
N PRO A 81 26.33 7.33 17.34
CA PRO A 81 26.57 8.76 17.42
C PRO A 81 26.09 9.31 18.77
N ASN A 82 26.82 10.29 19.30
CA ASN A 82 26.36 11.07 20.45
C ASN A 82 25.33 12.12 20.01
N GLU A 83 24.69 12.80 20.96
CA GLU A 83 23.66 13.80 20.67
C GLU A 83 24.17 14.95 19.77
N GLU A 84 25.43 15.37 19.94
CA GLU A 84 26.03 16.43 19.12
C GLU A 84 26.17 16.00 17.66
N THR A 85 26.63 14.77 17.40
CA THR A 85 26.68 14.18 16.06
C THR A 85 25.29 14.10 15.45
N ILE A 86 24.29 13.61 16.19
CA ILE A 86 22.89 13.54 15.71
C ILE A 86 22.40 14.93 15.30
N ARG A 87 22.60 15.93 16.16
CA ARG A 87 22.19 17.31 15.91
C ARG A 87 22.86 17.91 14.68
N ASN A 88 24.16 17.67 14.50
CA ASN A 88 24.90 18.15 13.34
C ASN A 88 24.41 17.49 12.05
N THR A 89 24.17 16.18 12.05
CA THR A 89 23.64 15.46 10.89
C THR A 89 22.23 15.92 10.52
N VAL A 90 21.35 16.14 11.50
CA VAL A 90 20.00 16.68 11.23
C VAL A 90 20.08 18.05 10.54
N LYS A 91 21.00 18.93 11.01
CA LYS A 91 21.21 20.24 10.38
C LYS A 91 21.75 20.12 8.95
N GLU A 92 22.71 19.23 8.74
CA GLU A 92 23.32 18.92 7.45
C GLU A 92 22.28 18.42 6.45
N VAL A 93 21.49 17.39 6.81
CA VAL A 93 20.40 16.84 6.00
C VAL A 93 19.43 17.93 5.56
N VAL A 94 19.02 18.80 6.50
CA VAL A 94 18.13 19.92 6.19
C VAL A 94 18.77 20.91 5.22
N SER A 95 20.06 21.20 5.38
CA SER A 95 20.76 22.15 4.51
C SER A 95 21.00 21.61 3.09
N GLU A 96 21.31 20.32 2.95
CA GLU A 96 21.58 19.69 1.65
C GLU A 96 20.31 19.47 0.83
N ASN A 97 19.17 19.29 1.49
CA ASN A 97 17.89 18.98 0.85
C ASN A 97 16.87 20.10 1.06
N GLN A 98 17.32 21.36 1.03
CA GLN A 98 16.50 22.53 1.35
C GLN A 98 15.22 22.59 0.48
N GLU A 99 15.33 22.32 -0.82
CA GLU A 99 14.20 22.33 -1.77
C GLU A 99 13.11 21.31 -1.40
N LEU A 100 13.48 20.18 -0.82
CA LEU A 100 12.55 19.14 -0.36
C LEU A 100 11.68 19.60 0.82
N PHE A 101 12.19 20.54 1.63
CA PHE A 101 11.56 20.97 2.88
C PHE A 101 10.88 22.33 2.79
N GLU A 102 11.31 23.19 1.86
CA GLU A 102 10.82 24.56 1.75
C GLU A 102 9.32 24.65 1.38
N ASN A 103 8.74 23.63 0.77
CA ASN A 103 7.32 23.64 0.43
C ASN A 103 6.39 23.29 1.61
N ASP A 104 6.92 22.82 2.75
CA ASP A 104 6.13 22.50 3.93
C ASP A 104 5.90 23.75 4.82
N LYS A 105 4.64 24.14 4.97
CA LYS A 105 4.23 25.30 5.78
C LYS A 105 4.61 25.14 7.27
N SER A 106 4.50 23.94 7.83
CA SER A 106 4.86 23.67 9.23
C SER A 106 6.36 23.82 9.48
N PHE A 107 7.16 23.42 8.50
CA PHE A 107 8.61 23.60 8.53
C PHE A 107 9.02 25.07 8.40
N LYS A 108 8.33 25.83 7.54
CA LYS A 108 8.49 27.29 7.43
C LYS A 108 8.14 28.02 8.72
N GLU A 109 7.12 27.56 9.45
CA GLU A 109 6.66 28.17 10.70
C GLU A 109 7.56 27.85 11.90
N SER A 110 8.20 26.67 11.97
CA SER A 110 9.08 26.29 13.09
C SER A 110 10.19 25.30 12.70
N ARG A 111 11.16 25.76 11.90
CA ARG A 111 12.33 24.95 11.49
C ARG A 111 13.08 24.34 12.68
N GLU A 112 13.41 25.17 13.68
CA GLU A 112 14.15 24.72 14.87
C GLU A 112 13.35 23.69 15.67
N GLY A 113 12.05 23.91 15.87
CA GLY A 113 11.19 22.98 16.60
C GLY A 113 11.08 21.60 15.93
N VAL A 114 11.02 21.58 14.59
CA VAL A 114 11.02 20.32 13.83
C VAL A 114 12.37 19.60 13.93
N GLN A 115 13.49 20.33 13.85
CA GLN A 115 14.83 19.76 13.99
C GLN A 115 15.07 19.20 15.39
N ASP A 116 14.71 19.93 16.44
CA ASP A 116 14.86 19.47 17.83
C ASP A 116 14.01 18.24 18.12
N LEU A 117 12.79 18.17 17.57
CA LEU A 117 11.95 16.99 17.68
C LEU A 117 12.56 15.78 16.95
N ALA A 118 13.15 15.99 15.76
CA ALA A 118 13.85 14.93 15.04
C ALA A 118 15.07 14.40 15.83
N VAL A 119 15.88 15.31 16.39
CA VAL A 119 17.02 14.96 17.26
C VAL A 119 16.54 14.15 18.46
N PHE A 120 15.45 14.57 19.10
CA PHE A 120 14.88 13.86 20.24
C PHE A 120 14.46 12.42 19.89
N LEU A 121 13.74 12.22 18.78
CA LEU A 121 13.28 10.91 18.34
C LEU A 121 14.45 10.00 17.94
N LEU A 122 15.43 10.51 17.18
CA LEU A 122 16.65 9.76 16.82
C LEU A 122 17.44 9.34 18.06
N ASN A 123 17.64 10.27 19.00
CA ASN A 123 18.36 9.98 20.24
C ASN A 123 17.62 8.92 21.07
N SER A 124 16.28 8.94 21.07
CA SER A 124 15.45 7.92 21.73
C SER A 124 15.65 6.54 21.11
N LEU A 125 15.74 6.41 19.79
CA LEU A 125 16.08 5.14 19.13
C LEU A 125 17.49 4.69 19.47
N ILE A 126 18.47 5.56 19.25
CA ILE A 126 19.90 5.23 19.35
C ILE A 126 20.28 4.83 20.78
N SER A 127 19.71 5.49 21.79
CA SER A 127 19.93 5.15 23.21
C SER A 127 19.33 3.80 23.62
N ASN A 128 18.31 3.31 22.92
CA ASN A 128 17.68 2.02 23.19
C ASN A 128 18.20 0.88 22.30
N LEU A 129 18.98 1.20 21.27
CA LEU A 129 19.40 0.25 20.26
C LEU A 129 20.23 -0.90 20.84
N ASP A 130 21.11 -0.64 21.81
CA ASP A 130 21.90 -1.69 22.47
C ASP A 130 21.04 -2.68 23.27
N ARG A 131 19.92 -2.20 23.85
CA ARG A 131 18.95 -3.08 24.53
C ARG A 131 18.24 -3.97 23.52
N ILE A 132 17.79 -3.39 22.40
CA ILE A 132 17.02 -4.09 21.37
C ILE A 132 17.91 -5.10 20.62
N CYS A 133 19.12 -4.70 20.22
CA CYS A 133 20.10 -5.57 19.55
C CYS A 133 20.48 -6.78 20.42
N ARG A 134 20.66 -6.59 21.74
CA ARG A 134 20.89 -7.70 22.68
C ARG A 134 19.72 -8.68 22.74
N LEU A 135 18.48 -8.19 22.66
CA LEU A 135 17.29 -9.04 22.63
C LEU A 135 17.21 -9.84 21.32
N LEU A 136 17.58 -9.25 20.19
CA LEU A 136 17.61 -9.90 18.88
C LEU A 136 18.81 -10.84 18.67
N GLY A 137 19.88 -10.69 19.46
CA GLY A 137 21.14 -11.40 19.27
C GLY A 137 21.93 -10.91 18.05
N VAL A 138 21.81 -9.62 17.71
CA VAL A 138 22.54 -8.98 16.61
C VAL A 138 23.49 -7.91 17.11
N ASP A 139 24.58 -7.69 16.38
CA ASP A 139 25.49 -6.60 16.68
C ASP A 139 25.01 -5.33 15.98
N LYS A 140 25.18 -4.18 16.64
CA LYS A 140 24.71 -2.88 16.13
C LYS A 140 25.42 -2.44 14.84
N GLU A 141 26.59 -2.99 14.57
CA GLU A 141 27.37 -2.73 13.37
C GLU A 141 26.85 -3.53 12.15
N GLU A 142 26.05 -4.57 12.39
CA GLU A 142 25.50 -5.46 11.36
C GLU A 142 24.11 -5.01 10.88
N ILE A 143 23.52 -3.99 11.50
CA ILE A 143 22.18 -3.52 11.14
C ILE A 143 22.24 -2.42 10.08
N TYR A 144 21.47 -2.60 9.01
CA TYR A 144 21.39 -1.70 7.88
C TYR A 144 20.03 -0.98 7.84
N PRO A 145 20.01 0.36 7.67
CA PRO A 145 18.76 1.12 7.60
C PRO A 145 18.07 1.01 6.24
N ILE A 146 16.81 0.57 6.25
CA ILE A 146 15.86 0.68 5.14
C ILE A 146 14.80 1.71 5.50
N VAL A 147 14.64 2.74 4.68
CA VAL A 147 13.85 3.93 4.97
C VAL A 147 12.74 4.07 3.96
N GLU A 148 11.51 4.20 4.48
CA GLU A 148 10.29 4.46 3.72
C GLU A 148 10.21 3.69 2.39
N GLN A 149 10.54 2.39 2.43
CA GLN A 149 10.43 1.52 1.25
C GLN A 149 9.05 0.89 1.18
N GLN A 150 8.45 0.88 0.00
CA GLN A 150 7.18 0.20 -0.19
C GLN A 150 7.40 -1.31 -0.22
N LEU A 151 6.65 -2.02 0.62
CA LEU A 151 6.62 -3.48 0.69
C LEU A 151 5.21 -3.96 0.33
N ILE A 152 5.14 -4.96 -0.55
CA ILE A 152 3.88 -5.57 -0.99
C ILE A 152 4.01 -7.09 -0.87
N ASP A 153 3.15 -7.70 -0.06
CA ASP A 153 3.09 -9.15 0.11
C ASP A 153 1.68 -9.70 -0.12
N TYR A 154 1.53 -10.50 -1.17
CA TYR A 154 0.25 -11.10 -1.57
C TYR A 154 -0.20 -12.27 -0.70
N ASP A 155 0.68 -12.87 0.10
CA ASP A 155 0.34 -13.95 1.02
C ASP A 155 -0.12 -13.40 2.38
N LEU A 156 0.38 -12.24 2.80
CA LEU A 156 -0.12 -11.49 3.96
C LEU A 156 -1.31 -10.60 3.60
N HIS A 157 -1.51 -10.32 2.32
CA HIS A 157 -2.45 -9.32 1.83
C HIS A 157 -2.20 -7.92 2.40
N MET A 158 -0.94 -7.50 2.45
CA MET A 158 -0.55 -6.21 3.01
C MET A 158 0.33 -5.44 2.05
N ARG A 159 0.07 -4.14 1.91
CA ARG A 159 1.00 -3.18 1.32
C ARG A 159 1.24 -2.02 2.26
N GLY A 160 2.46 -1.54 2.36
CA GLY A 160 2.70 -0.32 3.11
C GLY A 160 4.16 0.10 3.12
N ILE A 161 4.42 1.20 3.82
CA ILE A 161 5.68 1.92 3.81
C ILE A 161 6.10 2.11 5.27
N PRO A 162 6.88 1.19 5.86
CA PRO A 162 7.45 1.39 7.19
C PRO A 162 8.35 2.62 7.21
N ASP A 163 8.30 3.37 8.31
CA ASP A 163 9.16 4.55 8.51
C ASP A 163 10.66 4.18 8.42
N LEU A 164 11.06 3.17 9.21
CA LEU A 164 12.44 2.69 9.26
C LEU A 164 12.48 1.20 9.64
N ILE A 165 13.28 0.43 8.91
CA ILE A 165 13.69 -0.92 9.29
C ILE A 165 15.19 -0.91 9.52
N LEU A 166 15.66 -1.53 10.59
CA LEU A 166 17.07 -1.81 10.85
C LEU A 166 17.27 -3.32 10.74
N GLU A 167 17.87 -3.78 9.65
CA GLU A 167 17.95 -5.20 9.32
C GLU A 167 19.36 -5.78 9.42
N SER A 168 19.48 -7.03 9.84
CA SER A 168 20.64 -7.87 9.59
C SER A 168 20.21 -9.02 8.66
N MET A 169 20.49 -8.86 7.37
CA MET A 169 20.12 -9.85 6.34
C MET A 169 20.77 -11.21 6.57
N GLU A 170 22.01 -11.25 7.05
CA GLU A 170 22.73 -12.49 7.33
C GLU A 170 22.08 -13.28 8.47
N LYS A 171 21.76 -12.60 9.57
CA LYS A 171 21.11 -13.22 10.74
C LYS A 171 19.60 -13.39 10.57
N LYS A 172 19.01 -12.81 9.51
CA LYS A 172 17.56 -12.71 9.28
C LYS A 172 16.81 -12.14 10.48
N LYS A 173 17.34 -11.03 11.00
CA LYS A 173 16.78 -10.32 12.15
C LYS A 173 16.51 -8.86 11.78
N ALA A 174 15.46 -8.27 12.33
CA ALA A 174 15.18 -6.86 12.09
C ALA A 174 14.48 -6.14 13.25
N ILE A 175 14.67 -4.83 13.30
CA ILE A 175 13.92 -3.89 14.13
C ILE A 175 13.06 -3.06 13.18
N VAL A 176 11.76 -3.04 13.39
CA VAL A 176 10.84 -2.20 12.62
C VAL A 176 10.39 -1.06 13.50
N VAL A 177 10.70 0.17 13.10
CA VAL A 177 10.48 1.38 13.88
C VAL A 177 9.35 2.18 13.26
N GLU A 178 8.39 2.56 14.08
CA GLU A 178 7.28 3.47 13.75
C GLU A 178 7.40 4.76 14.59
N TRP A 179 7.56 5.91 13.94
CA TRP A 179 7.72 7.20 14.61
C TRP A 179 6.38 7.88 14.86
N LYS A 180 6.17 8.42 16.06
CA LYS A 180 5.01 9.26 16.38
C LYS A 180 5.47 10.62 16.90
N THR A 181 5.10 11.65 16.15
CA THR A 181 5.45 13.06 16.43
C THR A 181 4.63 13.68 17.57
N TYR A 182 3.74 12.90 18.21
CA TYR A 182 2.87 13.35 19.28
C TYR A 182 3.04 12.46 20.52
N GLY A 183 2.93 13.06 21.70
CA GLY A 183 3.13 12.38 22.99
C GLY A 183 1.84 11.88 23.66
N GLN A 184 0.73 11.75 22.92
CA GLN A 184 -0.55 11.30 23.49
C GLN A 184 -0.56 9.79 23.78
N ASN A 185 -1.60 9.33 24.50
CA ASN A 185 -1.82 7.96 24.97
C ASN A 185 -1.51 6.89 23.90
N GLU A 186 -1.10 5.72 24.36
CA GLU A 186 -0.91 4.54 23.50
C GLU A 186 -2.22 4.15 22.82
N MET A 187 -2.20 4.20 21.49
CA MET A 187 -3.32 3.81 20.65
C MET A 187 -3.01 2.46 20.02
N LYS A 188 -3.88 1.47 20.25
CA LYS A 188 -3.69 0.11 19.73
C LYS A 188 -3.50 0.02 18.20
N TYR A 189 -4.03 0.98 17.42
CA TYR A 189 -3.77 1.00 15.97
C TYR A 189 -2.32 1.35 15.61
N GLU A 190 -1.57 2.05 16.47
CA GLU A 190 -0.15 2.35 16.25
C GLU A 190 0.69 1.10 16.46
N GLU A 191 0.33 0.31 17.48
CA GLU A 191 0.90 -1.00 17.75
C GLU A 191 0.63 -1.97 16.61
N ALA A 192 -0.64 -2.03 16.14
CA ALA A 192 -1.05 -2.83 15.00
C ALA A 192 -0.28 -2.45 13.72
N GLN A 193 0.01 -1.17 13.51
CA GLN A 193 0.78 -0.68 12.38
C GLN A 193 2.23 -1.19 12.41
N ALA A 194 2.91 -1.06 13.56
CA ALA A 194 4.26 -1.57 13.73
C ALA A 194 4.33 -3.10 13.56
N ILE A 195 3.32 -3.84 14.05
CA ILE A 195 3.17 -5.29 13.87
C ILE A 195 3.01 -5.64 12.39
N ALA A 196 2.10 -4.97 11.67
CA ALA A 196 1.87 -5.24 10.25
C ALA A 196 3.13 -5.03 9.41
N TYR A 197 3.89 -3.97 9.69
CA TYR A 197 5.19 -3.74 9.05
C TYR A 197 6.24 -4.80 9.42
N SER A 198 6.23 -5.28 10.67
CA SER A 198 7.09 -6.40 11.09
C SER A 198 6.76 -7.71 10.38
N LEU A 199 5.48 -7.98 10.09
CA LEU A 199 5.08 -9.14 9.28
C LEU A 199 5.59 -9.03 7.84
N LEU A 200 5.48 -7.85 7.23
CA LEU A 200 6.03 -7.56 5.90
C LEU A 200 7.56 -7.76 5.87
N GLU A 201 8.27 -7.25 6.87
CA GLU A 201 9.73 -7.42 6.98
C GLU A 201 10.12 -8.89 7.21
N ALA A 202 9.37 -9.63 8.04
CA ALA A 202 9.59 -11.07 8.19
C ALA A 202 9.47 -11.81 6.85
N SER A 203 8.52 -11.41 6.00
CA SER A 203 8.42 -11.95 4.63
C SER A 203 9.63 -11.57 3.78
N ARG A 204 10.06 -10.30 3.85
CA ARG A 204 11.22 -9.78 3.12
C ARG A 204 12.52 -10.50 3.47
N LEU A 205 12.76 -10.80 4.75
CA LEU A 205 13.88 -11.63 5.25
C LEU A 205 13.78 -13.11 4.82
N GLY A 206 12.64 -13.49 4.24
CA GLY A 206 12.38 -14.83 3.76
C GLY A 206 12.10 -15.83 4.87
N LEU A 207 11.52 -15.38 5.99
CA LEU A 207 11.07 -16.25 7.08
C LEU A 207 9.76 -16.94 6.68
N ASN A 208 9.68 -18.26 6.90
CA ASN A 208 8.53 -19.05 6.48
C ASN A 208 7.31 -18.80 7.37
N ASP A 209 7.50 -18.79 8.69
CA ASP A 209 6.45 -18.47 9.65
C ASP A 209 6.61 -17.02 10.13
N ARG A 210 5.99 -16.12 9.38
CA ARG A 210 6.04 -14.66 9.62
C ARG A 210 5.39 -14.30 10.96
N LYS A 211 4.34 -15.02 11.35
CA LYS A 211 3.67 -14.82 12.65
C LYS A 211 4.61 -15.20 13.78
N ALA A 212 5.21 -16.38 13.75
CA ALA A 212 6.17 -16.81 14.77
C ALA A 212 7.40 -15.88 14.84
N ALA A 213 7.88 -15.38 13.70
CA ALA A 213 9.00 -14.45 13.63
C ALA A 213 8.77 -13.15 14.43
N VAL A 214 7.53 -12.64 14.42
CA VAL A 214 7.12 -11.42 15.13
C VAL A 214 6.69 -11.69 16.57
N LEU A 215 6.04 -12.84 16.84
CA LEU A 215 5.65 -13.23 18.20
C LEU A 215 6.85 -13.61 19.07
N GLY A 216 7.88 -14.20 18.47
CA GLY A 216 9.00 -14.80 19.18
C GLY A 216 8.61 -16.03 20.00
N ASP A 217 9.61 -16.79 20.42
CA ASP A 217 9.46 -17.89 21.36
C ASP A 217 9.38 -17.34 22.80
N ARG A 218 8.24 -17.58 23.44
CA ARG A 218 7.98 -17.18 24.82
C ARG A 218 9.00 -17.70 25.83
N ILE A 219 9.53 -18.92 25.64
CA ILE A 219 10.41 -19.57 26.61
C ILE A 219 11.85 -19.08 26.42
N SER A 220 12.38 -19.19 25.20
CA SER A 220 13.76 -18.78 24.92
C SER A 220 13.92 -17.26 24.78
N ARG A 221 12.82 -16.53 24.63
CA ARG A 221 12.77 -15.10 24.27
C ARG A 221 13.49 -14.78 22.96
N ASN A 222 13.68 -15.78 22.10
CA ASN A 222 14.21 -15.60 20.77
C ASN A 222 13.13 -14.99 19.87
N ILE A 223 13.45 -13.88 19.22
CA ILE A 223 12.56 -13.17 18.30
C ILE A 223 13.33 -12.79 17.06
N ASP A 224 12.70 -12.89 15.89
CA ASP A 224 13.35 -12.58 14.62
C ASP A 224 13.13 -11.13 14.19
N VAL A 225 11.89 -10.64 14.30
CA VAL A 225 11.54 -9.27 13.91
C VAL A 225 10.81 -8.59 15.06
N ILE A 226 11.34 -7.44 15.51
CA ILE A 226 10.79 -6.74 16.66
C ILE A 226 10.12 -5.40 16.26
N PRO A 227 8.81 -5.24 16.50
CA PRO A 227 8.12 -3.98 16.30
C PRO A 227 8.43 -3.00 17.45
N VAL A 228 8.73 -1.75 17.10
CA VAL A 228 9.05 -0.67 18.04
C VAL A 228 8.31 0.60 17.65
N VAL A 229 7.64 1.23 18.61
CA VAL A 229 7.02 2.56 18.44
C VAL A 229 7.80 3.58 19.25
N ILE A 230 8.29 4.64 18.60
CA ILE A 230 9.02 5.73 19.27
C ILE A 230 8.21 7.00 19.22
N LYS A 231 7.96 7.58 20.39
CA LYS A 231 7.08 8.73 20.56
C LYS A 231 7.82 9.96 21.05
N ALA A 232 7.23 11.12 20.78
CA ALA A 232 7.65 12.41 21.35
C ALA A 232 7.32 12.54 22.86
N ASN A 233 7.60 11.51 23.67
CA ASN A 233 7.38 11.48 25.12
C ASN A 233 8.40 10.56 25.81
N ILE A 234 9.16 11.11 26.77
CA ILE A 234 10.23 10.42 27.51
C ILE A 234 9.72 9.21 28.32
N LYS A 235 8.42 9.17 28.66
CA LYS A 235 7.82 8.08 29.45
C LYS A 235 7.15 6.99 28.60
N ALA A 236 7.15 7.10 27.27
CA ALA A 236 6.50 6.11 26.42
C ALA A 236 7.31 4.80 26.40
N SER A 237 6.62 3.67 26.48
CA SER A 237 7.24 2.36 26.32
C SER A 237 7.69 2.16 24.85
N LEU A 238 8.71 1.33 24.63
CA LEU A 238 9.13 0.90 23.28
C LEU A 238 8.18 -0.13 22.67
N GLY A 239 6.94 -0.25 23.17
CA GLY A 239 5.96 -1.23 22.72
C GLY A 239 5.77 -1.21 21.20
N PRO A 240 5.18 -2.26 20.61
CA PRO A 240 4.23 -3.15 21.29
C PRO A 240 4.79 -4.46 21.83
N HIS A 241 6.03 -4.85 21.52
CA HIS A 241 6.48 -6.20 21.85
C HIS A 241 6.61 -6.42 23.37
N PRO A 242 5.97 -7.45 23.97
CA PRO A 242 6.00 -7.70 25.42
C PRO A 242 7.41 -7.87 26.02
N PHE A 243 8.38 -8.36 25.24
CA PHE A 243 9.77 -8.49 25.68
C PHE A 243 10.51 -7.14 25.83
N LEU A 244 9.94 -6.06 25.30
CA LEU A 244 10.45 -4.70 25.51
C LEU A 244 9.90 -4.05 26.78
N ALA A 245 8.85 -4.62 27.37
CA ALA A 245 8.34 -4.17 28.66
C ALA A 245 9.27 -4.63 29.80
N ASP A 246 9.40 -3.78 30.82
CA ASP A 246 10.17 -4.13 32.02
C ASP A 246 9.42 -5.17 32.88
N ASP A 247 8.09 -5.22 32.77
CA ASP A 247 7.16 -6.10 33.50
C ASP A 247 6.45 -7.10 32.57
N PHE A 248 7.23 -7.95 31.89
CA PHE A 248 6.67 -9.04 31.08
C PHE A 248 5.62 -9.86 31.86
N SER A 249 4.46 -10.07 31.23
CA SER A 249 3.38 -10.92 31.76
C SER A 249 2.81 -11.85 30.69
N GLU A 250 2.26 -12.97 31.11
CA GLU A 250 1.58 -13.91 30.21
C GLU A 250 0.34 -13.28 29.56
N GLU A 251 -0.32 -12.37 30.26
CA GLU A 251 -1.47 -11.64 29.73
C GLU A 251 -1.05 -10.67 28.62
N SER A 252 0.03 -9.91 28.80
CA SER A 252 0.52 -9.00 27.76
C SER A 252 1.03 -9.74 26.53
N TYR A 253 1.65 -10.91 26.68
CA TYR A 253 2.01 -11.77 25.55
C TYR A 253 0.80 -12.29 24.78
N ARG A 254 -0.24 -12.73 25.51
CA ARG A 254 -1.49 -13.21 24.89
C ARG A 254 -2.22 -12.09 24.15
N ASP A 255 -2.30 -10.91 24.74
CA ASP A 255 -2.94 -9.74 24.12
C ASP A 255 -2.20 -9.29 22.86
N PHE A 256 -0.86 -9.31 22.89
CA PHE A 256 -0.03 -9.08 21.72
C PHE A 256 -0.28 -10.12 20.63
N SER A 257 -0.37 -11.41 20.99
CA SER A 257 -0.71 -12.47 20.05
C SER A 257 -2.07 -12.29 19.39
N TYR A 258 -3.10 -11.85 20.13
CA TYR A 258 -4.40 -11.56 19.55
C TYR A 258 -4.35 -10.37 18.59
N LEU A 259 -3.56 -9.34 18.90
CA LEU A 259 -3.40 -8.20 17.98
C LEU A 259 -2.70 -8.61 16.68
N VAL A 260 -1.71 -9.52 16.73
CA VAL A 260 -1.10 -10.09 15.52
C VAL A 260 -2.13 -10.84 14.68
N ASP A 261 -3.00 -11.62 15.31
CA ASP A 261 -4.09 -12.33 14.62
C ASP A 261 -5.13 -11.38 14.02
N ASP A 262 -5.50 -10.32 14.75
CA ASP A 262 -6.43 -9.29 14.26
C ASP A 262 -5.88 -8.55 13.04
N VAL A 263 -4.57 -8.29 13.00
CA VAL A 263 -3.89 -7.66 11.85
C VAL A 263 -3.98 -8.55 10.60
N ILE A 264 -3.71 -9.85 10.72
CA ILE A 264 -3.81 -10.80 9.60
C ILE A 264 -5.27 -10.94 9.14
N LEU A 265 -6.20 -11.11 10.09
CA LEU A 265 -7.62 -11.25 9.80
C LEU A 265 -8.19 -10.01 9.09
N GLU A 266 -7.82 -8.82 9.53
CA GLU A 266 -8.31 -7.59 8.88
C GLU A 266 -7.70 -7.40 7.49
N ALA A 267 -6.44 -7.81 7.26
CA ALA A 267 -5.84 -7.78 5.92
C ALA A 267 -6.61 -8.67 4.93
N GLU A 268 -6.92 -9.91 5.31
CA GLU A 268 -7.77 -10.80 4.51
C GLU A 268 -9.18 -10.22 4.31
N HIS A 269 -9.79 -9.68 5.38
CA HIS A 269 -11.14 -9.12 5.33
C HIS A 269 -11.23 -7.94 4.36
N LEU A 270 -10.33 -6.97 4.47
CA LEU A 270 -10.30 -5.80 3.59
C LEU A 270 -10.04 -6.21 2.13
N THR A 271 -9.16 -7.18 1.90
CA THR A 271 -8.90 -7.73 0.56
C THR A 271 -10.17 -8.30 -0.07
N LEU A 272 -10.92 -9.12 0.68
CA LEU A 272 -12.20 -9.67 0.21
C LEU A 272 -13.25 -8.57 -0.07
N LEU A 273 -13.21 -7.46 0.66
CA LEU A 273 -14.16 -6.35 0.47
C LEU A 273 -13.93 -5.56 -0.83
N VAL A 274 -12.65 -5.40 -1.22
CA VAL A 274 -12.22 -4.70 -2.44
C VAL A 274 -12.07 -5.62 -3.65
N SER A 275 -12.21 -6.94 -3.48
CA SER A 275 -12.16 -7.91 -4.56
C SER A 275 -13.54 -8.24 -5.11
N ASP A 276 -13.63 -8.52 -6.42
CA ASP A 276 -14.83 -9.12 -7.00
C ASP A 276 -14.83 -10.65 -6.82
N THR A 277 -15.28 -11.10 -5.65
CA THR A 277 -15.44 -12.52 -5.31
C THR A 277 -16.20 -13.34 -6.36
N ARG A 278 -17.03 -12.70 -7.20
CA ARG A 278 -17.83 -13.35 -8.25
C ARG A 278 -16.99 -13.79 -9.43
N SER A 279 -16.00 -12.99 -9.80
CA SER A 279 -15.08 -13.25 -10.92
C SER A 279 -14.08 -14.36 -10.59
N PHE A 280 -13.71 -14.53 -9.32
CA PHE A 280 -12.74 -15.54 -8.89
C PHE A 280 -13.37 -16.84 -8.35
N GLY A 281 -14.58 -16.79 -7.78
CA GLY A 281 -15.25 -17.90 -7.10
C GLY A 281 -15.98 -18.93 -7.97
N GLY A 282 -15.69 -19.04 -9.27
CA GLY A 282 -16.25 -20.09 -10.13
C GLY A 282 -17.76 -20.01 -10.39
N GLY A 283 -18.38 -18.83 -10.24
CA GLY A 283 -19.74 -18.55 -10.72
C GLY A 283 -20.90 -18.96 -9.81
N ASN A 284 -20.69 -19.68 -8.70
CA ASN A 284 -21.76 -20.08 -7.77
C ASN A 284 -21.79 -19.27 -6.47
N ASN A 285 -21.88 -17.93 -6.59
CA ASN A 285 -21.89 -17.00 -5.46
C ASN A 285 -23.01 -17.22 -4.46
N LYS A 286 -24.06 -17.96 -4.83
CA LYS A 286 -25.20 -18.30 -3.95
C LYS A 286 -24.74 -19.03 -2.67
N LEU A 287 -23.59 -19.70 -2.70
CA LEU A 287 -23.02 -20.43 -1.57
C LEU A 287 -22.51 -19.51 -0.45
N CYS A 288 -22.18 -18.26 -0.77
CA CYS A 288 -21.73 -17.26 0.20
C CYS A 288 -22.84 -16.36 0.74
N TYR A 289 -24.10 -16.65 0.44
CA TYR A 289 -25.21 -15.88 1.00
C TYR A 289 -25.88 -16.61 2.15
N THR A 290 -26.20 -15.87 3.20
CA THR A 290 -26.99 -16.34 4.34
C THR A 290 -28.19 -15.43 4.57
N ASP A 291 -29.25 -16.00 5.16
CA ASP A 291 -30.43 -15.23 5.55
C ASP A 291 -30.23 -14.67 6.97
N MET A 292 -30.20 -13.36 7.09
CA MET A 292 -30.11 -12.64 8.36
C MET A 292 -31.44 -11.94 8.67
N SER A 293 -31.87 -12.02 9.92
CA SER A 293 -33.06 -11.30 10.38
C SER A 293 -32.66 -9.98 11.01
N TRP A 294 -33.14 -8.86 10.47
CA TRP A 294 -32.97 -7.53 11.08
C TRP A 294 -34.33 -6.83 11.13
N GLY A 295 -34.74 -6.39 12.33
CA GLY A 295 -35.97 -5.60 12.47
C GLY A 295 -37.23 -6.35 12.05
N GLY A 296 -37.26 -7.68 12.24
CA GLY A 296 -38.39 -8.54 11.86
C GLY A 296 -38.48 -8.90 10.37
N LYS A 297 -37.50 -8.52 9.55
CA LYS A 297 -37.40 -8.86 8.13
C LYS A 297 -36.17 -9.75 7.85
N HIS A 298 -36.29 -10.65 6.88
CA HIS A 298 -35.20 -11.52 6.43
C HIS A 298 -34.46 -10.91 5.24
N TYR A 299 -33.14 -10.90 5.30
CA TYR A 299 -32.24 -10.36 4.28
C TYR A 299 -31.23 -11.40 3.86
N LYS A 300 -31.05 -11.52 2.55
CA LYS A 300 -29.99 -12.34 1.99
C LYS A 300 -28.70 -11.51 1.91
N VAL A 301 -27.73 -11.82 2.76
CA VAL A 301 -26.47 -11.07 2.86
C VAL A 301 -25.29 -11.92 2.41
N ASN A 302 -24.29 -11.30 1.77
CA ASN A 302 -23.05 -11.98 1.45
C ASN A 302 -22.16 -12.06 2.70
N MET A 303 -21.88 -13.28 3.16
CA MET A 303 -21.10 -13.56 4.36
C MET A 303 -19.68 -12.97 4.29
N LEU A 304 -19.07 -12.93 3.10
CA LEU A 304 -17.71 -12.37 2.91
C LEU A 304 -17.64 -10.85 3.10
N ARG A 305 -18.80 -10.16 3.10
CA ARG A 305 -18.88 -8.72 3.33
C ARG A 305 -19.32 -8.35 4.75
N LEU A 306 -19.53 -9.35 5.62
CA LEU A 306 -19.80 -9.15 7.03
C LEU A 306 -18.49 -8.89 7.77
N THR A 307 -18.52 -7.91 8.67
CA THR A 307 -17.36 -7.61 9.53
C THR A 307 -17.17 -8.75 10.54
N PRO A 308 -15.99 -9.39 10.59
CA PRO A 308 -15.67 -10.42 11.58
C PRO A 308 -16.03 -10.00 13.01
N ASP A 309 -16.44 -10.97 13.84
CA ASP A 309 -16.83 -10.69 15.23
C ASP A 309 -15.64 -10.49 16.16
N GLN A 310 -14.48 -11.05 15.80
CA GLN A 310 -13.22 -10.87 16.51
C GLN A 310 -12.74 -9.40 16.45
N LEU A 311 -12.99 -8.72 15.33
CA LEU A 311 -12.50 -7.36 15.13
C LEU A 311 -13.32 -6.33 15.90
N PHE A 312 -12.61 -5.41 16.55
CA PHE A 312 -13.24 -4.35 17.32
C PHE A 312 -14.01 -3.37 16.40
N LYS A 313 -15.27 -3.09 16.74
CA LYS A 313 -16.17 -2.27 15.93
C LYS A 313 -17.07 -1.38 16.78
N GLY A 314 -17.27 -0.14 16.34
CA GLY A 314 -18.24 0.78 16.92
C GLY A 314 -19.68 0.45 16.56
N SER A 315 -20.62 1.24 17.06
CA SER A 315 -22.04 1.15 16.67
C SER A 315 -22.37 2.27 15.67
N PRO A 316 -22.51 1.98 14.36
CA PRO A 316 -22.72 3.01 13.34
C PRO A 316 -23.97 3.86 13.52
N SER A 317 -25.05 3.30 14.10
CA SER A 317 -26.31 4.00 14.31
C SER A 317 -26.33 4.88 15.56
N LYS A 318 -25.69 4.44 16.66
CA LYS A 318 -25.69 5.15 17.95
C LYS A 318 -24.52 6.12 18.07
N GLN A 319 -23.30 5.64 17.86
CA GLN A 319 -22.05 6.42 17.92
C GLN A 319 -21.82 7.21 19.23
N GLU A 320 -22.41 6.77 20.34
CA GLU A 320 -22.36 7.46 21.64
C GLU A 320 -21.13 7.12 22.48
N LYS A 321 -20.45 6.01 22.17
CA LYS A 321 -19.35 5.45 22.97
C LYS A 321 -18.10 5.25 22.11
N TRP A 322 -16.99 4.92 22.77
CA TRP A 322 -15.77 4.44 22.11
C TRP A 322 -16.10 3.31 21.13
N PRO A 323 -15.53 3.29 19.90
CA PRO A 323 -14.49 4.15 19.35
C PRO A 323 -14.95 5.52 18.81
N CYS A 324 -16.25 5.79 18.75
CA CYS A 324 -16.76 7.03 18.13
C CYS A 324 -16.50 8.27 18.99
N ARG A 325 -16.73 8.16 20.30
CA ARG A 325 -16.58 9.24 21.28
C ARG A 325 -15.66 8.82 22.43
N THR A 326 -14.94 9.78 22.99
CA THR A 326 -14.15 9.57 24.21
C THR A 326 -15.06 9.37 25.43
N LYS A 327 -14.50 8.97 26.57
CA LYS A 327 -15.25 8.85 27.85
C LYS A 327 -15.97 10.14 28.25
N ASN A 328 -15.47 11.29 27.81
CA ASN A 328 -16.05 12.61 28.10
C ASN A 328 -17.07 13.07 27.04
N GLY A 329 -17.44 12.21 26.09
CA GLY A 329 -18.43 12.51 25.04
C GLY A 329 -17.89 13.29 23.85
N ASN A 330 -16.62 13.72 23.87
CA ASN A 330 -15.98 14.41 22.74
C ASN A 330 -15.86 13.46 21.54
N SER A 331 -16.09 13.99 20.34
CA SER A 331 -15.86 13.22 19.10
C SER A 331 -14.40 12.80 19.02
N PHE A 332 -14.18 11.51 18.83
CA PHE A 332 -12.86 10.95 18.57
C PHE A 332 -12.73 10.53 17.10
N CYS A 333 -13.78 9.93 16.54
CA CYS A 333 -13.82 9.51 15.15
C CYS A 333 -14.24 10.66 14.23
N ASN A 334 -13.41 10.98 13.23
CA ASN A 334 -13.74 11.95 12.19
C ASN A 334 -14.67 11.40 11.09
N LEU A 335 -14.93 10.09 11.05
CA LEU A 335 -15.79 9.42 10.08
C LEU A 335 -17.18 9.07 10.62
N MET A 336 -17.65 9.74 11.66
CA MET A 336 -18.97 9.47 12.27
C MET A 336 -20.11 9.62 11.25
N GLU A 337 -20.23 10.76 10.58
CA GLU A 337 -21.32 10.99 9.62
C GLU A 337 -21.31 9.99 8.45
N PRO A 338 -20.16 9.75 7.76
CA PRO A 338 -20.11 8.71 6.75
C PRO A 338 -20.42 7.29 7.28
N CYS A 339 -19.93 6.95 8.47
CA CYS A 339 -20.21 5.65 9.09
C CYS A 339 -21.71 5.45 9.34
N LYS A 340 -22.39 6.50 9.82
CA LYS A 340 -23.84 6.49 10.01
C LYS A 340 -24.58 6.34 8.69
N PHE A 341 -24.12 7.04 7.65
CA PHE A 341 -24.69 6.97 6.31
C PHE A 341 -24.59 5.57 5.70
N TYR A 342 -23.42 4.93 5.74
CA TYR A 342 -23.23 3.63 5.07
C TYR A 342 -23.64 2.42 5.91
N PHE A 343 -23.52 2.49 7.24
CA PHE A 343 -23.73 1.32 8.13
C PHE A 343 -24.73 1.56 9.25
N GLY A 344 -25.17 2.81 9.46
CA GLY A 344 -26.13 3.17 10.51
C GLY A 344 -27.60 3.08 10.07
N ARG A 345 -27.86 2.91 8.77
CA ARG A 345 -29.20 2.80 8.19
C ARG A 345 -29.60 1.33 7.99
N PRO A 346 -30.90 0.98 8.15
CA PRO A 346 -31.41 -0.34 7.81
C PRO A 346 -31.17 -0.70 6.34
N LEU A 347 -30.88 -1.99 6.08
CA LEU A 347 -30.58 -2.51 4.72
C LEU A 347 -31.73 -2.32 3.70
N TYR A 348 -32.96 -2.06 4.15
CA TYR A 348 -34.11 -1.85 3.25
C TYR A 348 -34.25 -0.40 2.77
N GLU A 349 -33.44 0.52 3.28
CA GLU A 349 -33.42 1.93 2.85
C GLU A 349 -32.50 2.16 1.63
N GLN A 350 -31.99 1.08 1.02
CA GLN A 350 -31.24 1.16 -0.22
C GLN A 350 -32.18 1.44 -1.39
N ASP A 351 -32.08 2.64 -1.92
CA ASP A 351 -32.78 3.07 -3.12
C ASP A 351 -31.98 2.69 -4.39
N ASP A 352 -32.53 3.05 -5.56
CA ASP A 352 -31.88 2.77 -6.83
C ASP A 352 -30.55 3.52 -6.97
N VAL A 353 -30.42 4.74 -6.43
CA VAL A 353 -29.15 5.49 -6.41
C VAL A 353 -28.08 4.74 -5.64
N GLU A 354 -28.38 4.27 -4.43
CA GLU A 354 -27.42 3.49 -3.63
C GLU A 354 -27.00 2.20 -4.33
N ARG A 355 -27.94 1.51 -5.00
CA ARG A 355 -27.63 0.32 -5.79
C ARG A 355 -26.67 0.63 -6.94
N ASP A 356 -26.92 1.71 -7.68
CA ASP A 356 -26.09 2.10 -8.82
C ASP A 356 -24.68 2.53 -8.39
N MET A 357 -24.56 3.23 -7.27
CA MET A 357 -23.25 3.60 -6.70
C MET A 357 -22.46 2.39 -6.21
N TRP A 358 -23.13 1.37 -5.67
CA TRP A 358 -22.46 0.10 -5.35
C TRP A 358 -22.02 -0.66 -6.59
N LEU A 359 -22.84 -0.70 -7.64
CA LEU A 359 -22.48 -1.31 -8.93
C LEU A 359 -21.25 -0.62 -9.54
N LEU A 360 -21.16 0.72 -9.46
CA LEU A 360 -19.98 1.47 -9.89
C LEU A 360 -18.71 1.05 -9.13
N ARG A 361 -18.78 0.92 -7.80
CA ARG A 361 -17.62 0.45 -7.02
C ARG A 361 -17.16 -0.95 -7.43
N PHE A 362 -18.09 -1.87 -7.67
CA PHE A 362 -17.71 -3.21 -8.16
C PHE A 362 -17.05 -3.17 -9.54
N LYS A 363 -17.47 -2.27 -10.44
CA LYS A 363 -16.79 -2.08 -11.72
C LYS A 363 -15.37 -1.52 -11.54
N VAL A 364 -15.18 -0.58 -10.61
CA VAL A 364 -13.85 -0.08 -10.25
C VAL A 364 -12.97 -1.23 -9.77
N PHE A 365 -13.47 -2.06 -8.84
CA PHE A 365 -12.75 -3.24 -8.37
C PHE A 365 -12.38 -4.19 -9.52
N GLU A 366 -13.34 -4.53 -10.40
CA GLU A 366 -13.12 -5.42 -11.55
C GLU A 366 -12.11 -4.86 -12.56
N ASN A 367 -12.11 -3.54 -12.81
CA ASN A 367 -11.16 -2.89 -13.70
C ASN A 367 -9.76 -2.88 -13.10
N LYS A 368 -9.64 -2.58 -11.80
CA LYS A 368 -8.36 -2.47 -11.11
C LYS A 368 -7.71 -3.82 -10.85
N GLU A 369 -8.48 -4.91 -10.75
CA GLU A 369 -7.93 -6.28 -10.81
C GLU A 369 -7.03 -6.47 -12.05
N ARG A 370 -7.40 -5.85 -13.19
CA ARG A 370 -6.61 -5.92 -14.43
C ARG A 370 -5.31 -5.15 -14.29
N SER A 371 -5.38 -3.90 -13.84
CA SER A 371 -4.20 -3.03 -13.69
C SER A 371 -3.22 -3.57 -12.64
N LEU A 372 -3.71 -4.19 -11.57
CA LEU A 372 -2.89 -4.74 -10.48
C LEU A 372 -2.38 -6.15 -10.76
N SER A 373 -2.89 -6.83 -11.79
CA SER A 373 -2.50 -8.21 -12.11
C SER A 373 -1.01 -8.35 -12.41
N VAL A 374 -0.33 -7.30 -12.87
CA VAL A 374 1.13 -7.29 -13.11
C VAL A 374 1.92 -7.44 -11.82
N TYR A 375 1.53 -6.75 -10.74
CA TYR A 375 2.18 -6.87 -9.44
C TYR A 375 1.99 -8.29 -8.89
N ARG A 376 0.76 -8.83 -9.00
CA ARG A 376 0.50 -10.22 -8.64
C ARG A 376 1.36 -11.20 -9.43
N ALA A 377 1.47 -11.00 -10.75
CA ALA A 377 2.29 -11.83 -11.63
C ALA A 377 3.77 -11.81 -11.22
N ILE A 378 4.32 -10.62 -10.96
CA ILE A 378 5.70 -10.46 -10.47
C ILE A 378 5.86 -11.25 -9.17
N TYR A 379 4.94 -11.09 -8.22
CA TYR A 379 5.03 -11.78 -6.93
C TYR A 379 5.05 -13.31 -7.09
N ASP A 380 4.07 -13.85 -7.82
CA ASP A 380 3.89 -15.31 -7.96
C ASP A 380 5.01 -15.96 -8.80
N ILE A 381 5.52 -15.27 -9.83
CA ILE A 381 6.68 -15.74 -10.61
C ILE A 381 7.89 -15.90 -9.68
N PHE A 382 8.26 -14.85 -8.93
CA PHE A 382 9.44 -14.93 -8.07
C PHE A 382 9.26 -15.92 -6.91
N LYS A 383 8.03 -16.03 -6.36
CA LYS A 383 7.70 -17.04 -5.34
C LYS A 383 7.85 -18.47 -5.86
N LEU A 384 7.34 -18.77 -7.06
CA LEU A 384 7.45 -20.09 -7.66
C LEU A 384 8.91 -20.52 -7.79
N TYR A 385 9.74 -19.63 -8.33
CA TYR A 385 11.16 -19.91 -8.60
C TYR A 385 12.03 -19.95 -7.35
N ARG A 386 11.62 -19.27 -6.27
CA ARG A 386 12.24 -19.40 -4.96
C ARG A 386 12.05 -20.79 -4.35
N ASN A 387 10.83 -21.33 -4.47
CA ASN A 387 10.43 -22.57 -3.78
C ASN A 387 10.66 -23.84 -4.61
N SER A 388 10.99 -23.69 -5.89
CA SER A 388 11.25 -24.78 -6.80
C SER A 388 12.68 -25.31 -6.71
N SER A 389 12.86 -26.61 -6.99
CA SER A 389 14.18 -27.19 -7.30
C SER A 389 14.65 -26.88 -8.73
N TYR A 390 14.18 -25.79 -9.34
CA TYR A 390 14.58 -25.44 -10.70
C TYR A 390 16.07 -25.09 -10.74
N GLU A 391 16.74 -25.51 -11.81
CA GLU A 391 18.16 -25.20 -12.04
C GLU A 391 18.41 -23.70 -12.30
N GLU A 392 17.37 -22.96 -12.71
CA GLU A 392 17.45 -21.54 -13.07
C GLU A 392 16.40 -20.74 -12.29
N ASP A 393 16.79 -19.57 -11.78
CA ASP A 393 15.87 -18.59 -11.19
C ASP A 393 15.11 -17.76 -12.25
N ALA A 394 14.11 -16.99 -11.81
CA ALA A 394 13.32 -16.15 -12.70
C ALA A 394 14.16 -15.13 -13.48
N MET A 395 15.18 -14.54 -12.83
CA MET A 395 16.09 -13.58 -13.46
C MET A 395 16.88 -14.21 -14.60
N THR A 396 17.36 -15.43 -14.43
CA THR A 396 18.11 -16.19 -15.42
C THR A 396 17.27 -16.46 -16.66
N HIS A 397 15.96 -16.70 -16.50
CA HIS A 397 15.05 -16.81 -17.63
C HIS A 397 14.93 -15.50 -18.42
N PHE A 398 14.74 -14.36 -17.74
CA PHE A 398 14.70 -13.06 -18.43
C PHE A 398 16.03 -12.69 -19.08
N ARG A 399 17.19 -13.03 -18.47
CA ARG A 399 18.53 -12.87 -19.09
C ARG A 399 18.66 -13.62 -20.40
N LYS A 400 18.05 -14.81 -20.50
CA LYS A 400 18.03 -15.65 -21.70
C LYS A 400 16.97 -15.25 -22.73
N GLY A 401 16.30 -14.12 -22.54
CA GLY A 401 15.26 -13.63 -23.46
C GLY A 401 13.94 -14.38 -23.37
N ARG A 402 13.71 -15.11 -22.28
CA ARG A 402 12.46 -15.81 -22.02
C ARG A 402 11.57 -14.94 -21.13
N GLY A 403 10.27 -15.12 -21.27
CA GLY A 403 9.25 -14.46 -20.47
C GLY A 403 8.31 -15.45 -19.80
N PHE A 404 7.20 -14.94 -19.29
CA PHE A 404 6.16 -15.74 -18.65
C PHE A 404 4.77 -15.40 -19.18
N LEU A 405 3.98 -16.43 -19.49
CA LEU A 405 2.53 -16.35 -19.59
C LEU A 405 1.95 -16.62 -18.21
N TYR A 406 1.20 -15.66 -17.67
CA TYR A 406 0.62 -15.70 -16.34
C TYR A 406 -0.90 -15.61 -16.39
N SER A 407 -1.57 -16.35 -15.50
CA SER A 407 -3.01 -16.30 -15.29
C SER A 407 -3.24 -16.42 -13.77
N PRO A 408 -4.02 -15.53 -13.15
CA PRO A 408 -4.22 -15.57 -11.70
C PRO A 408 -4.76 -16.92 -11.20
N GLY A 409 -4.01 -17.53 -10.28
CA GLY A 409 -4.28 -18.86 -9.71
C GLY A 409 -3.69 -20.03 -10.49
N ASP A 410 -3.08 -19.80 -11.65
CA ASP A 410 -2.40 -20.82 -12.44
C ASP A 410 -0.87 -20.71 -12.27
N PHE A 411 -0.15 -21.80 -12.54
CA PHE A 411 1.31 -21.77 -12.59
C PHE A 411 1.80 -20.96 -13.81
N PRO A 412 2.69 -19.96 -13.62
CA PRO A 412 3.32 -19.26 -14.73
C PRO A 412 3.96 -20.24 -15.73
N THR A 413 3.64 -20.09 -17.01
CA THR A 413 4.21 -20.90 -18.10
C THR A 413 5.27 -20.09 -18.83
N LYS A 414 6.41 -20.71 -19.16
CA LYS A 414 7.49 -20.04 -19.90
C LYS A 414 7.03 -19.71 -21.32
N ILE A 415 7.34 -18.50 -21.76
CA ILE A 415 7.26 -18.11 -23.18
C ILE A 415 8.69 -17.86 -23.69
N ASN A 416 8.95 -18.31 -24.91
CA ASN A 416 10.20 -18.00 -25.59
C ASN A 416 10.07 -16.66 -26.30
N ASP A 417 11.20 -16.07 -26.67
CA ASP A 417 11.29 -14.98 -27.66
C ASP A 417 10.96 -13.57 -27.18
N ALA A 418 10.68 -13.34 -25.89
CA ALA A 418 10.64 -11.99 -25.32
C ALA A 418 10.78 -11.98 -23.78
N PRO A 419 11.58 -11.07 -23.19
CA PRO A 419 11.65 -10.86 -21.74
C PRO A 419 10.44 -10.03 -21.25
N LEU A 420 9.26 -10.64 -21.24
CA LEU A 420 8.02 -10.00 -20.80
C LEU A 420 7.16 -10.91 -19.93
N ILE A 421 6.25 -10.31 -19.18
CA ILE A 421 5.16 -10.98 -18.47
C ILE A 421 3.88 -10.72 -19.27
N GLN A 422 3.37 -11.75 -19.93
CA GLN A 422 2.09 -11.71 -20.63
C GLN A 422 1.01 -12.21 -19.69
N ILE A 423 0.05 -11.36 -19.38
CA ILE A 423 -1.05 -11.74 -18.50
C ILE A 423 -2.23 -12.17 -19.39
N LYS A 424 -2.76 -13.38 -19.15
CA LYS A 424 -3.83 -13.97 -19.97
C LYS A 424 -5.06 -13.06 -19.94
N ASN A 425 -5.53 -12.67 -21.13
CA ASN A 425 -6.65 -11.73 -21.35
C ASN A 425 -6.39 -10.26 -20.94
N TYR A 426 -5.14 -9.91 -20.61
CA TYR A 426 -4.74 -8.56 -20.22
C TYR A 426 -3.48 -8.13 -20.96
N GLU A 427 -2.90 -6.99 -20.55
CA GLU A 427 -1.74 -6.38 -21.18
C GLU A 427 -0.44 -7.16 -20.92
N LYS A 428 0.59 -6.80 -21.69
CA LYS A 428 1.95 -7.31 -21.55
C LYS A 428 2.77 -6.30 -20.75
N SER A 429 3.47 -6.77 -19.73
CA SER A 429 4.46 -5.98 -19.00
C SER A 429 5.86 -6.36 -19.44
N ARG A 430 6.64 -5.39 -19.91
CA ARG A 430 8.04 -5.61 -20.29
C ARG A 430 8.93 -5.66 -19.05
N VAL A 431 9.98 -6.47 -19.15
CA VAL A 431 10.97 -6.64 -18.09
C VAL A 431 12.37 -6.34 -18.63
N GLU A 432 13.07 -5.44 -17.97
CA GLU A 432 14.46 -5.11 -18.27
C GLU A 432 15.39 -5.49 -17.12
N LEU A 433 16.59 -5.91 -17.49
CA LEU A 433 17.68 -6.14 -16.57
C LEU A 433 18.78 -5.15 -16.89
N LEU A 434 19.05 -4.28 -15.93
CA LEU A 434 20.06 -3.25 -16.09
C LEU A 434 21.39 -3.77 -15.56
N ASP A 435 22.47 -3.54 -16.33
CA ASP A 435 23.83 -3.90 -15.91
C ASP A 435 24.35 -2.89 -14.88
N LYS A 436 23.93 -1.62 -14.99
CA LYS A 436 24.28 -0.54 -14.06
C LYS A 436 23.22 0.55 -14.03
N LEU A 437 23.17 1.24 -12.89
CA LEU A 437 22.50 2.52 -12.71
C LEU A 437 23.54 3.57 -12.36
N GLU A 438 23.48 4.70 -13.05
CA GLU A 438 24.34 5.85 -12.80
C GLU A 438 23.52 7.07 -12.40
N ILE A 439 24.11 7.92 -11.57
CA ILE A 439 23.58 9.23 -11.21
C ILE A 439 24.36 10.25 -12.08
N PRO A 440 23.77 10.80 -13.15
CA PRO A 440 24.49 11.66 -14.08
C PRO A 440 24.97 12.96 -13.42
N ASP A 441 24.11 13.55 -12.59
CA ASP A 441 24.42 14.68 -11.73
C ASP A 441 23.83 14.43 -10.34
N SER A 442 24.68 14.50 -9.31
CA SER A 442 24.29 14.36 -7.90
C SER A 442 23.19 15.31 -7.44
N ARG A 443 22.97 16.42 -8.16
CA ARG A 443 21.88 17.38 -7.88
C ARG A 443 20.63 17.15 -8.74
N SER A 444 20.73 16.34 -9.79
CA SER A 444 19.60 16.00 -10.64
C SER A 444 18.84 14.81 -10.06
N LEU A 445 17.50 14.90 -9.99
CA LEU A 445 16.62 13.77 -9.66
C LEU A 445 16.43 12.87 -10.90
N GLN A 446 17.54 12.35 -11.40
CA GLN A 446 17.63 11.59 -12.64
C GLN A 446 18.53 10.37 -12.45
N LEU A 447 18.12 9.25 -13.04
CA LEU A 447 18.91 8.03 -13.12
C LEU A 447 19.15 7.65 -14.58
N ARG A 448 20.36 7.16 -14.86
CA ARG A 448 20.71 6.55 -16.15
C ARG A 448 20.84 5.05 -15.99
N GLY A 449 19.90 4.30 -16.56
CA GLY A 449 19.95 2.85 -16.62
C GLY A 449 20.69 2.38 -17.86
N ILE A 450 21.65 1.48 -17.72
CA ILE A 450 22.46 1.03 -18.86
C ILE A 450 22.51 -0.50 -18.87
N ARG A 451 22.33 -1.08 -20.04
CA ARG A 451 22.56 -2.51 -20.29
C ARG A 451 23.17 -2.77 -21.66
N LYS A 452 23.88 -3.87 -21.80
CA LYS A 452 24.33 -4.37 -23.10
C LYS A 452 23.17 -4.99 -23.87
N LEU A 453 23.27 -4.96 -25.20
CA LEU A 453 22.44 -5.79 -26.07
C LEU A 453 22.75 -7.27 -25.79
N ARG A 454 21.70 -8.04 -25.51
CA ARG A 454 21.80 -9.47 -25.20
C ARG A 454 22.03 -10.27 -26.49
N ASN A 455 22.66 -11.44 -26.40
CA ASN A 455 23.01 -12.23 -27.60
C ASN A 455 21.79 -12.50 -28.50
N PHE A 456 20.64 -12.88 -27.92
CA PHE A 456 19.42 -13.12 -28.69
C PHE A 456 18.87 -11.85 -29.36
N GLU A 457 19.13 -10.66 -28.83
CA GLU A 457 18.73 -9.39 -29.45
C GLU A 457 19.61 -9.09 -30.67
N LYS A 458 20.93 -9.35 -30.54
CA LYS A 458 21.91 -9.23 -31.62
C LYS A 458 21.64 -10.22 -32.74
N ASP A 459 21.41 -11.49 -32.39
CA ASP A 459 21.18 -12.59 -33.33
C ASP A 459 19.91 -12.35 -34.17
N ASN A 460 18.85 -11.82 -33.54
CA ASN A 460 17.56 -11.56 -34.19
C ASN A 460 17.43 -10.15 -34.77
N LYS A 461 18.40 -9.26 -34.53
CA LYS A 461 18.36 -7.82 -34.89
C LYS A 461 17.10 -7.11 -34.36
N ILE A 462 16.68 -7.43 -33.14
CA ILE A 462 15.53 -6.83 -32.46
C ILE A 462 15.96 -6.41 -31.06
N SER A 463 15.82 -5.12 -30.74
CA SER A 463 16.00 -4.59 -29.39
C SER A 463 14.67 -4.63 -28.63
N PHE A 464 14.62 -5.33 -27.50
CA PHE A 464 13.49 -5.24 -26.59
C PHE A 464 13.72 -4.06 -25.65
N VAL A 465 12.80 -3.10 -25.61
CA VAL A 465 12.91 -1.91 -24.74
C VAL A 465 11.58 -1.60 -24.08
N VAL A 466 11.63 -1.06 -22.86
CA VAL A 466 10.53 -0.25 -22.32
C VAL A 466 10.57 1.11 -23.03
N PRO A 467 9.50 1.50 -23.75
CA PRO A 467 9.48 2.74 -24.51
C PRO A 467 9.33 3.97 -23.60
N SER A 468 9.70 5.14 -24.13
CA SER A 468 9.46 6.45 -23.50
C SER A 468 7.98 6.66 -23.13
N GLY A 469 7.75 7.41 -22.06
CA GLY A 469 6.43 7.72 -21.49
C GLY A 469 5.86 6.63 -20.59
N ARG A 470 6.53 5.49 -20.44
CA ARG A 470 6.03 4.39 -19.59
C ARG A 470 6.48 4.52 -18.15
N THR A 471 5.54 4.28 -17.23
CA THR A 471 5.81 4.11 -15.80
C THR A 471 6.50 2.77 -15.56
N VAL A 472 7.52 2.81 -14.70
CA VAL A 472 8.31 1.64 -14.35
C VAL A 472 8.49 1.50 -12.85
N LEU A 473 8.51 0.26 -12.38
CA LEU A 473 9.03 -0.11 -11.06
C LEU A 473 10.49 -0.51 -11.25
N LEU A 474 11.40 0.32 -10.74
CA LEU A 474 12.83 0.06 -10.70
C LEU A 474 13.18 -0.55 -9.34
N THR A 475 13.87 -1.68 -9.31
CA THR A 475 14.17 -2.39 -8.07
C THR A 475 15.60 -2.94 -8.02
N ILE A 476 16.18 -2.81 -6.84
CA ILE A 476 17.45 -3.43 -6.46
C ILE A 476 17.09 -4.74 -5.77
N MET A 477 17.41 -5.87 -6.39
CA MET A 477 17.08 -7.19 -5.85
C MET A 477 17.93 -7.54 -4.61
N ASP A 478 17.55 -6.99 -3.47
CA ASP A 478 18.12 -7.23 -2.15
C ASP A 478 17.27 -8.19 -1.29
N SER A 479 16.12 -8.62 -1.79
CA SER A 479 15.25 -9.65 -1.24
C SER A 479 14.95 -10.71 -2.31
N TRP A 480 14.22 -11.75 -1.94
CA TRP A 480 13.81 -12.83 -2.84
C TRP A 480 12.70 -12.40 -3.82
N ASN A 481 12.00 -11.30 -3.56
CA ASN A 481 10.91 -10.79 -4.38
C ASN A 481 11.13 -9.31 -4.74
N PRO A 482 10.95 -8.90 -6.00
CA PRO A 482 11.01 -7.50 -6.43
C PRO A 482 10.12 -6.56 -5.61
N LEU A 483 8.93 -7.04 -5.22
CA LEU A 483 7.94 -6.24 -4.48
C LEU A 483 8.22 -6.14 -2.97
N LEU A 484 9.22 -6.87 -2.50
CA LEU A 484 9.76 -6.77 -1.14
C LEU A 484 11.18 -6.18 -1.15
N SER A 485 11.65 -5.69 -2.30
CA SER A 485 12.98 -5.15 -2.45
C SER A 485 12.99 -3.63 -2.46
N ILE A 486 14.15 -3.04 -2.19
CA ILE A 486 14.36 -1.60 -2.35
C ILE A 486 13.96 -1.21 -3.77
N SER A 487 13.01 -0.29 -3.89
CA SER A 487 12.39 0.03 -5.17
C SER A 487 11.90 1.47 -5.24
N MET A 488 11.76 1.94 -6.47
CA MET A 488 11.19 3.24 -6.77
C MET A 488 10.35 3.20 -8.04
N PHE A 489 9.36 4.10 -8.11
CA PHE A 489 8.64 4.34 -9.34
C PHE A 489 9.32 5.45 -10.14
N GLY A 490 9.39 5.26 -11.45
CA GLY A 490 9.92 6.25 -12.39
C GLY A 490 9.13 6.26 -13.69
N ILE A 491 9.45 7.21 -14.55
CA ILE A 491 9.02 7.28 -15.93
C ILE A 491 10.24 7.20 -16.85
N ILE A 492 10.14 6.41 -17.92
CA ILE A 492 11.14 6.43 -18.98
C ILE A 492 10.96 7.71 -19.76
N PHE A 493 11.87 8.66 -19.62
CA PHE A 493 11.84 9.91 -20.37
C PHE A 493 12.34 9.68 -21.80
N GLU A 494 13.49 9.02 -21.93
CA GLU A 494 14.15 8.74 -23.20
C GLU A 494 14.81 7.35 -23.17
N VAL A 495 14.89 6.72 -24.33
CA VAL A 495 15.60 5.44 -24.51
C VAL A 495 16.46 5.53 -25.76
N ASP A 496 17.77 5.36 -25.57
CA ASP A 496 18.76 5.36 -26.63
C ASP A 496 19.27 3.95 -26.87
N SER A 497 19.21 3.51 -28.14
CA SER A 497 19.78 2.23 -28.57
C SER A 497 20.97 2.49 -29.48
N SER A 498 22.15 2.05 -29.04
CA SER A 498 23.37 1.99 -29.86
C SER A 498 23.60 0.59 -30.42
N GLU A 499 24.70 0.36 -31.14
CA GLU A 499 25.04 -0.97 -31.70
C GLU A 499 25.29 -2.03 -30.61
N ASP A 500 25.69 -1.64 -29.40
CA ASP A 500 26.14 -2.56 -28.35
C ASP A 500 25.43 -2.41 -26.99
N GLN A 501 24.76 -1.29 -26.76
CA GLN A 501 24.10 -0.99 -25.49
C GLN A 501 22.79 -0.23 -25.66
N ILE A 502 21.94 -0.35 -24.64
CA ILE A 502 20.70 0.41 -24.46
C ILE A 502 20.87 1.26 -23.20
N GLU A 503 20.55 2.54 -23.33
CA GLU A 503 20.54 3.51 -22.24
C GLU A 503 19.12 4.03 -22.02
N TYR A 504 18.71 4.14 -20.76
CA TYR A 504 17.42 4.68 -20.34
C TYR A 504 17.66 5.93 -19.50
N ASP A 505 16.97 7.01 -19.86
CA ASP A 505 16.80 8.17 -18.98
C ASP A 505 15.55 7.95 -18.13
N ILE A 506 15.75 7.76 -16.82
CA ILE A 506 14.69 7.48 -15.85
C ILE A 506 14.54 8.68 -14.93
N ARG A 507 13.33 9.25 -14.90
CA ARG A 507 12.99 10.41 -14.07
C ARG A 507 11.82 10.12 -13.16
N ILE A 508 11.59 10.98 -12.18
CA ILE A 508 10.37 10.93 -11.38
C ILE A 508 9.18 11.52 -12.17
N PRO A 509 7.99 10.91 -12.10
CA PRO A 509 6.78 11.43 -12.73
C PRO A 509 6.19 12.65 -12.00
N SER A 510 6.56 12.92 -10.75
CA SER A 510 6.07 14.06 -9.96
C SER A 510 6.99 14.32 -8.76
N THR A 511 6.99 15.58 -8.29
CA THR A 511 7.76 16.04 -7.11
C THR A 511 7.38 15.33 -5.81
N ILE A 512 6.22 14.69 -5.78
CA ILE A 512 5.81 13.79 -4.70
C ILE A 512 6.82 12.67 -4.43
N LEU A 513 7.58 12.25 -5.45
CA LEU A 513 8.56 11.17 -5.38
C LEU A 513 10.00 11.66 -5.21
N ASP A 514 10.23 12.97 -5.02
CA ASP A 514 11.57 13.55 -4.83
C ASP A 514 12.33 12.81 -3.72
N PHE A 515 11.67 12.62 -2.59
CA PHE A 515 12.25 11.94 -1.43
C PHE A 515 12.58 10.48 -1.72
N GLN A 516 11.69 9.75 -2.40
CA GLN A 516 11.93 8.36 -2.76
C GLN A 516 13.15 8.24 -3.68
N MET A 517 13.29 9.15 -4.64
CA MET A 517 14.45 9.24 -5.52
C MET A 517 15.74 9.52 -4.74
N ILE A 518 15.73 10.50 -3.83
CA ILE A 518 16.90 10.83 -2.98
C ILE A 518 17.35 9.63 -2.13
N ILE A 519 16.39 8.92 -1.53
CA ILE A 519 16.68 7.69 -0.77
C ILE A 519 17.26 6.61 -1.69
N PHE A 520 16.64 6.38 -2.85
CA PHE A 520 17.09 5.36 -3.78
C PHE A 520 18.51 5.64 -4.30
N MET A 521 18.82 6.90 -4.64
CA MET A 521 20.16 7.35 -4.99
C MET A 521 21.17 7.12 -3.85
N SER A 522 20.75 7.35 -2.60
CA SER A 522 21.58 7.06 -1.42
C SER A 522 21.90 5.56 -1.32
N TYR A 523 20.94 4.68 -1.64
CA TYR A 523 21.20 3.24 -1.70
C TYR A 523 22.15 2.83 -2.81
N LEU A 524 22.06 3.44 -4.00
CA LEU A 524 22.97 3.15 -5.10
C LEU A 524 24.43 3.48 -4.74
N ASN A 525 24.66 4.59 -4.03
CA ASN A 525 25.98 5.00 -3.58
C ASN A 525 26.62 4.01 -2.58
N VAL A 526 25.79 3.40 -1.72
CA VAL A 526 26.25 2.48 -0.67
C VAL A 526 26.35 1.04 -1.16
N LYS A 527 25.30 0.50 -1.79
CA LYS A 527 25.19 -0.93 -2.13
C LYS A 527 25.86 -1.31 -3.46
N LYS A 528 26.03 -0.38 -4.41
CA LYS A 528 26.51 -0.64 -5.80
C LYS A 528 25.92 -1.93 -6.40
N PRO A 529 24.58 -1.99 -6.57
CA PRO A 529 23.89 -3.23 -6.87
C PRO A 529 24.20 -3.79 -8.27
N THR A 530 24.22 -5.12 -8.38
CA THR A 530 24.48 -5.86 -9.62
C THR A 530 23.25 -6.54 -10.22
N ASN A 531 22.15 -6.63 -9.46
CA ASN A 531 20.88 -7.23 -9.87
C ASN A 531 19.79 -6.16 -9.86
N ILE A 532 19.70 -5.42 -10.96
CA ILE A 532 18.72 -4.34 -11.12
C ILE A 532 17.65 -4.81 -12.11
N LEU A 533 16.40 -4.77 -11.68
CA LEU A 533 15.25 -5.07 -12.52
C LEU A 533 14.41 -3.83 -12.73
N MET A 534 13.79 -3.76 -13.90
CA MET A 534 12.84 -2.72 -14.23
C MET A 534 11.61 -3.35 -14.88
N PHE A 535 10.43 -3.10 -14.32
CA PHE A 535 9.16 -3.63 -14.79
C PHE A 535 8.28 -2.50 -15.30
N GLU A 536 7.69 -2.65 -16.48
CA GLU A 536 6.61 -1.77 -16.96
C GLU A 536 5.35 -2.04 -16.12
N VAL A 537 4.88 -1.06 -15.35
CA VAL A 537 3.75 -1.21 -14.42
C VAL A 537 2.81 -0.01 -14.48
N GLY A 538 1.52 -0.25 -14.18
CA GLY A 538 0.54 0.80 -14.00
C GLY A 538 0.52 1.38 -12.58
N VAL A 539 -0.10 2.56 -12.43
CA VAL A 539 -0.32 3.22 -11.14
C VAL A 539 -1.66 2.79 -10.54
N ASP A 540 -1.72 2.58 -9.23
CA ASP A 540 -2.97 2.31 -8.53
C ASP A 540 -3.71 3.62 -8.15
N LEU A 541 -4.79 3.91 -8.89
CA LEU A 541 -5.66 5.06 -8.65
C LEU A 541 -6.99 4.70 -7.98
N THR A 542 -7.16 3.44 -7.52
CA THR A 542 -8.44 2.91 -7.00
C THR A 542 -9.07 3.83 -5.96
N GLN A 543 -8.27 4.35 -5.03
CA GLN A 543 -8.76 5.18 -3.93
C GLN A 543 -9.33 6.53 -4.39
N MET A 544 -8.78 7.12 -5.45
CA MET A 544 -9.33 8.35 -6.04
C MET A 544 -10.70 8.09 -6.66
N GLU A 545 -10.82 7.01 -7.44
CA GLU A 545 -12.07 6.62 -8.10
C GLU A 545 -13.18 6.31 -7.08
N LEU A 546 -12.84 5.59 -5.99
CA LEU A 546 -13.79 5.29 -4.91
C LEU A 546 -14.24 6.57 -4.19
N ASN A 547 -13.33 7.52 -3.97
CA ASN A 547 -13.66 8.80 -3.34
C ASN A 547 -14.64 9.62 -4.18
N SER A 548 -14.42 9.71 -5.50
CA SER A 548 -15.35 10.36 -6.41
C SER A 548 -16.74 9.73 -6.36
N ILE A 549 -16.83 8.40 -6.37
CA ILE A 549 -18.12 7.69 -6.23
C ILE A 549 -18.77 8.00 -4.87
N ASN A 550 -18.00 8.07 -3.78
CA ASN A 550 -18.50 8.43 -2.47
C ASN A 550 -19.08 9.86 -2.43
N GLU A 551 -18.35 10.84 -2.93
CA GLU A 551 -18.80 12.25 -2.92
C GLU A 551 -20.03 12.45 -3.80
N LEU A 552 -20.07 11.81 -4.97
CA LEU A 552 -21.26 11.79 -5.83
C LEU A 552 -22.47 11.18 -5.10
N GLN A 553 -22.30 10.00 -4.48
CA GLN A 553 -23.39 9.31 -3.77
C GLN A 553 -23.96 10.16 -2.63
N ARG A 554 -23.09 10.79 -1.83
CA ARG A 554 -23.52 11.62 -0.70
C ARG A 554 -24.20 12.91 -1.16
N THR A 555 -23.72 13.51 -2.26
CA THR A 555 -24.30 14.71 -2.84
C THR A 555 -25.70 14.45 -3.41
N LEU A 556 -25.87 13.37 -4.19
CA LEU A 556 -27.18 12.98 -4.73
C LEU A 556 -28.19 12.71 -3.61
N LYS A 557 -27.79 12.00 -2.54
CA LYS A 557 -28.65 11.76 -1.39
C LYS A 557 -29.03 13.02 -0.62
N LYS A 558 -28.13 13.99 -0.53
CA LYS A 558 -28.44 15.28 0.10
C LYS A 558 -29.53 16.03 -0.68
N ARG A 559 -29.40 16.12 -2.01
CA ARG A 559 -30.39 16.76 -2.89
C ARG A 559 -31.76 16.07 -2.87
N GLU A 560 -31.77 14.74 -2.72
CA GLU A 560 -33.02 13.96 -2.64
C GLU A 560 -33.79 14.32 -1.37
N ASN A 561 -33.08 14.39 -0.25
CA ASN A 561 -33.64 14.78 1.04
C ASN A 561 -34.08 16.26 1.08
N GLU A 562 -33.41 17.13 0.32
CA GLU A 562 -33.75 18.55 0.19
C GLU A 562 -34.89 18.80 -0.81
N GLY A 563 -35.40 17.76 -1.48
CA GLY A 563 -36.52 17.86 -2.43
C GLY A 563 -36.16 18.51 -3.77
N GLU A 564 -34.86 18.67 -4.05
CA GLU A 564 -34.33 19.34 -5.26
C GLU A 564 -34.18 18.39 -6.45
N LEU A 565 -34.24 17.06 -6.23
CA LEU A 565 -34.18 16.07 -7.30
C LEU A 565 -35.54 15.92 -8.03
N LYS A 566 -35.89 16.92 -8.85
CA LYS A 566 -36.64 16.66 -10.09
C LYS A 566 -35.61 16.38 -11.17
N LEU A 567 -35.19 15.11 -11.28
CA LEU A 567 -34.19 14.64 -12.24
C LEU A 567 -34.51 15.14 -13.67
N ASN A 568 -33.80 16.18 -14.12
CA ASN A 568 -33.86 16.66 -15.49
C ASN A 568 -32.57 16.23 -16.20
N LYS A 569 -32.70 15.46 -17.30
CA LYS A 569 -31.59 14.85 -18.06
C LYS A 569 -30.48 15.86 -18.41
N ASP A 570 -30.85 17.10 -18.65
CA ASP A 570 -29.95 18.16 -19.10
C ASP A 570 -29.05 18.74 -17.99
N GLU A 571 -29.39 18.58 -16.71
CA GLU A 571 -28.57 19.05 -15.58
C GLU A 571 -27.50 18.02 -15.19
N LEU A 572 -27.81 16.72 -15.27
CA LEU A 572 -26.83 15.65 -15.06
C LEU A 572 -25.75 15.62 -16.14
N GLU A 573 -26.10 15.89 -17.41
CA GLU A 573 -25.11 16.04 -18.49
C GLU A 573 -24.28 17.34 -18.36
N LYS A 574 -24.83 18.38 -17.72
CA LYS A 574 -24.06 19.60 -17.41
C LYS A 574 -23.12 19.39 -16.23
N GLU A 575 -23.53 18.65 -15.21
CA GLU A 575 -22.68 18.32 -14.07
C GLU A 575 -21.59 17.33 -14.44
N SER A 576 -21.87 16.30 -15.27
CA SER A 576 -20.81 15.45 -15.81
C SER A 576 -19.79 16.24 -16.65
N LYS A 577 -20.24 17.27 -17.38
CA LYS A 577 -19.35 18.19 -18.12
C LYS A 577 -18.61 19.18 -17.23
N THR A 578 -19.19 19.57 -16.09
CA THR A 578 -18.55 20.45 -15.11
C THR A 578 -17.53 19.68 -14.28
N GLU A 579 -17.81 18.39 -14.01
CA GLU A 579 -16.92 17.44 -13.38
C GLU A 579 -15.82 16.99 -14.36
N GLU A 580 -16.12 16.83 -15.66
CA GLU A 580 -15.12 16.73 -16.73
C GLU A 580 -14.21 17.96 -16.69
N GLN A 581 -14.74 19.18 -16.62
CA GLN A 581 -13.93 20.40 -16.53
C GLN A 581 -13.14 20.51 -15.22
N LEU A 582 -13.66 20.00 -14.10
CA LEU A 582 -12.92 19.92 -12.83
C LEU A 582 -11.79 18.90 -12.91
N ILE A 583 -12.06 17.69 -13.40
CA ILE A 583 -11.06 16.64 -13.66
C ILE A 583 -10.04 17.10 -14.70
N GLU A 584 -10.43 17.88 -15.70
CA GLU A 584 -9.52 18.46 -16.70
C GLU A 584 -8.73 19.65 -16.13
N SER A 585 -9.31 20.42 -15.20
CA SER A 585 -8.61 21.53 -14.52
C SER A 585 -7.65 21.05 -13.44
N GLU A 586 -8.02 20.01 -12.70
CA GLU A 586 -7.20 19.30 -11.72
C GLU A 586 -6.20 18.41 -12.45
N GLY A 587 -6.59 17.81 -13.57
CA GLY A 587 -5.71 17.14 -14.53
C GLY A 587 -4.67 18.09 -15.12
N LYS A 588 -5.02 19.37 -15.35
CA LYS A 588 -4.07 20.43 -15.75
C LYS A 588 -3.19 20.92 -14.60
N GLU A 589 -3.68 20.88 -13.36
CA GLU A 589 -2.87 21.14 -12.16
C GLU A 589 -1.88 19.98 -11.90
N ILE A 590 -2.26 18.75 -12.27
CA ILE A 590 -1.45 17.54 -12.25
C ILE A 590 -0.54 17.42 -13.50
N GLU A 591 -0.92 17.95 -14.66
CA GLU A 591 -0.04 18.12 -15.83
C GLU A 591 1.05 19.16 -15.55
N LYS A 592 0.75 20.21 -14.76
CA LYS A 592 1.78 21.09 -14.19
C LYS A 592 2.74 20.34 -13.25
N GLU A 593 2.32 19.19 -12.71
CA GLU A 593 3.13 18.26 -11.90
C GLU A 593 3.65 17.04 -12.69
N GLY A 594 3.41 16.96 -14.00
CA GLY A 594 4.08 16.01 -14.92
C GLY A 594 3.42 14.65 -15.16
N ILE A 595 2.15 14.42 -14.81
CA ILE A 595 1.48 13.12 -14.99
C ILE A 595 0.46 13.18 -16.14
N GLU A 596 0.71 12.44 -17.24
CA GLU A 596 -0.27 12.23 -18.32
C GLU A 596 -1.35 11.18 -17.93
N TYR A 597 -2.62 11.54 -18.10
CA TYR A 597 -3.78 10.67 -17.84
C TYR A 597 -4.25 9.97 -19.13
N ALA A 598 -4.05 8.65 -19.23
CA ALA A 598 -4.64 7.82 -20.28
C ALA A 598 -5.83 6.95 -19.80
N GLU A 599 -6.10 6.87 -18.49
CA GLU A 599 -7.10 5.95 -17.92
C GLU A 599 -8.45 6.60 -17.51
N SER A 600 -8.60 7.92 -17.62
CA SER A 600 -9.82 8.65 -17.19
C SER A 600 -11.02 8.50 -18.15
N GLU A 601 -10.79 8.22 -19.43
CA GLU A 601 -11.86 8.08 -20.43
C GLU A 601 -12.81 6.89 -20.14
N GLY A 602 -12.28 5.76 -19.64
CA GLY A 602 -13.10 4.57 -19.37
C GLY A 602 -14.09 4.72 -18.21
N LEU A 603 -13.77 5.59 -17.25
CA LEU A 603 -14.62 5.89 -16.10
C LEU A 603 -15.76 6.84 -16.49
N LEU A 604 -15.44 7.84 -17.32
CA LEU A 604 -16.40 8.76 -17.91
C LEU A 604 -17.38 8.05 -18.86
N GLU A 605 -16.91 7.15 -19.72
CA GLU A 605 -17.80 6.31 -20.55
C GLU A 605 -18.68 5.39 -19.70
N THR A 606 -18.15 4.86 -18.59
CA THR A 606 -18.91 4.00 -17.67
C THR A 606 -19.99 4.78 -16.92
N LEU A 607 -19.69 5.99 -16.45
CA LEU A 607 -20.65 6.90 -15.82
C LEU A 607 -21.72 7.35 -16.83
N ALA A 608 -21.30 7.80 -18.02
CA ALA A 608 -22.21 8.21 -19.09
C ALA A 608 -23.12 7.06 -19.56
N SER A 609 -22.61 5.83 -19.64
CA SER A 609 -23.41 4.67 -20.03
C SER A 609 -24.40 4.21 -18.96
N LEU A 610 -24.10 4.44 -17.67
CA LEU A 610 -25.01 4.12 -16.57
C LEU A 610 -26.11 5.18 -16.42
N VAL A 611 -25.77 6.47 -16.56
CA VAL A 611 -26.73 7.57 -16.66
C VAL A 611 -27.68 7.35 -17.86
N LYS A 612 -27.16 6.90 -19.01
CA LYS A 612 -27.98 6.54 -20.18
C LYS A 612 -28.89 5.31 -19.97
N ARG A 613 -28.54 4.40 -19.05
CA ARG A 613 -29.35 3.20 -18.73
C ARG A 613 -30.45 3.49 -17.72
N SER A 614 -30.20 4.31 -16.69
CA SER A 614 -31.24 4.76 -15.76
C SER A 614 -32.29 5.60 -16.51
N ALA A 615 -31.84 6.47 -17.42
CA ALA A 615 -32.67 7.26 -18.33
C ALA A 615 -33.61 6.47 -19.27
N LYS A 616 -33.32 5.19 -19.54
CA LYS A 616 -34.15 4.33 -20.42
C LYS A 616 -35.22 3.54 -19.67
N LYS A 617 -35.16 3.45 -18.33
CA LYS A 617 -36.19 2.77 -17.53
C LYS A 617 -37.46 3.61 -17.33
N ASP A 618 -37.36 4.93 -17.45
CA ASP A 618 -38.52 5.84 -17.35
C ASP A 618 -39.27 6.04 -18.68
N GLU A 619 -38.75 5.51 -19.79
CA GLU A 619 -39.38 5.57 -21.10
C GLU A 619 -39.93 4.18 -21.50
N GLY A 620 -40.93 3.69 -20.76
CA GLY A 620 -41.92 2.76 -21.33
C GLY A 620 -42.17 1.45 -20.55
N LYS A 621 -43.19 1.47 -19.69
CA LYS A 621 -44.51 0.83 -19.90
C LYS A 621 -45.41 1.03 -18.66
N PRO A 622 -46.74 1.15 -18.85
CA PRO A 622 -47.68 1.30 -17.73
C PRO A 622 -47.81 -0.02 -16.95
N ILE A 623 -48.10 0.13 -15.65
CA ILE A 623 -48.28 -0.89 -14.60
C ILE A 623 -49.15 -2.07 -15.06
#